data_AF-A0A2S0NJX9-F1
#
_entry.id   AF-A0A2S0NJX9-F1
#
_cell.length_a   1.000
_cell.length_b   1.000
_cell.length_c   1.000
_cell.angle_alpha   90.00
_cell.angle_beta   90.00
_cell.angle_gamma   90.00
#
_symmetry.space_group_name_H-M   'P 1'
#
loop_
_entity.id
_entity.type
_entity.pdbx_description
1 polymer ?
#
loop_
_entity_poly.entity_id
_entity_poly.type
_entity_poly.pdbx_seq_one_letter_code
_entity_poly.pdbx_strand_id
1 'polypeptide(L)'
;MARFDELKNEVIFDNNDLEQAWDHAPKLINKPANNFRLCYVCKVHMERKMFANDKNINNKLAWTIDMINAKKFDLEPTNLVAIHLACVKLITKKNSTRTLKKTHKMLWQFDEEFWKKKK
;
A
#
# COMPACT_ATOMS: atom_id res chain seq x y z
N MET A 1 -10.30 4.58 14.22
CA MET A 1 -8.87 4.75 13.97
C MET A 1 -8.18 3.44 14.31
N ALA A 2 -7.04 3.19 13.67
CA ALA A 2 -6.29 1.97 13.87
C ALA A 2 -5.95 1.77 15.35
N ARG A 3 -6.22 0.58 15.87
CA ARG A 3 -5.99 0.24 17.27
C ARG A 3 -5.29 -1.11 17.39
N PHE A 4 -4.45 -1.22 18.39
CA PHE A 4 -3.82 -2.49 18.73
C PHE A 4 -4.80 -3.33 19.57
N ASP A 5 -5.05 -4.56 19.13
CA ASP A 5 -5.78 -5.58 19.89
C ASP A 5 -4.75 -6.45 20.62
N GLU A 6 -4.62 -6.24 21.93
CA GLU A 6 -3.66 -6.96 22.76
C GLU A 6 -3.95 -8.46 22.87
N LEU A 7 -5.21 -8.87 22.76
CA LEU A 7 -5.61 -10.27 22.86
C LEU A 7 -5.23 -11.06 21.61
N LYS A 8 -5.34 -10.40 20.45
CA LYS A 8 -4.97 -10.99 19.16
C LYS A 8 -3.53 -10.69 18.75
N ASN A 9 -2.87 -9.77 19.46
CA ASN A 9 -1.55 -9.25 19.11
C ASN A 9 -1.52 -8.70 17.66
N GLU A 10 -2.59 -8.02 17.26
CA GLU A 10 -2.83 -7.56 15.90
C GLU A 10 -3.27 -6.09 15.87
N VAL A 11 -2.97 -5.39 14.78
CA VAL A 11 -3.51 -4.04 14.53
C VAL A 11 -4.82 -4.19 13.76
N ILE A 12 -5.90 -3.66 14.31
CA ILE A 12 -7.20 -3.57 13.66
C ILE A 12 -7.31 -2.21 13.00
N PHE A 13 -7.42 -2.21 11.68
CA PHE A 13 -7.67 -1.01 10.86
C PHE A 13 -9.16 -0.86 10.59
N ASP A 14 -9.65 0.38 10.64
CA ASP A 14 -11.00 0.71 10.19
C ASP A 14 -11.03 1.14 8.71
N ASN A 15 -12.22 1.48 8.22
CA ASN A 15 -12.40 1.91 6.85
C ASN A 15 -11.67 3.23 6.53
N ASN A 16 -11.62 4.17 7.48
CA ASN A 16 -10.92 5.44 7.27
C ASN A 16 -9.40 5.21 7.14
N ASP A 17 -8.83 4.32 7.93
CA ASP A 17 -7.42 3.92 7.81
C ASP A 17 -7.13 3.30 6.42
N LEU A 18 -8.03 2.43 5.93
CA LEU A 18 -7.93 1.79 4.62
C LEU A 18 -8.06 2.77 3.44
N GLU A 19 -8.93 3.77 3.54
CA GLU A 19 -9.06 4.84 2.54
C GLU A 19 -7.81 5.72 2.54
N GLN A 20 -7.37 6.18 3.71
CA GLN A 20 -6.22 7.08 3.82
C GLN A 20 -4.91 6.40 3.37
N ALA A 21 -4.69 5.15 3.76
CA ALA A 21 -3.54 4.39 3.30
C ALA A 21 -3.49 4.28 1.77
N TRP A 22 -4.65 4.07 1.13
CA TRP A 22 -4.75 3.98 -0.32
C TRP A 22 -4.55 5.32 -1.01
N ASP A 23 -5.07 6.40 -0.43
CA ASP A 23 -4.88 7.74 -0.96
C ASP A 23 -3.44 8.22 -0.88
N HIS A 24 -2.70 7.79 0.14
CA HIS A 24 -1.26 8.03 0.24
C HIS A 24 -0.42 7.21 -0.75
N ALA A 25 -0.97 6.16 -1.38
CA ALA A 25 -0.25 5.43 -2.41
C ALA A 25 -0.20 6.26 -3.72
N PRO A 26 0.94 6.27 -4.45
CA PRO A 26 1.05 6.99 -5.71
C PRO A 26 0.02 6.54 -6.76
N LYS A 27 -0.43 7.49 -7.59
CA LYS A 27 -1.41 7.25 -8.66
C LYS A 27 -0.72 6.77 -9.94
N LEU A 28 -1.45 6.00 -10.75
CA LEU A 28 -1.09 5.67 -12.12
C LEU A 28 -1.84 6.62 -13.06
N ILE A 29 -1.14 7.27 -13.98
CA ILE A 29 -1.74 8.34 -14.80
C ILE A 29 -2.73 7.82 -15.86
N ASN A 30 -2.63 6.54 -16.21
CA ASN A 30 -3.44 5.88 -17.25
C ASN A 30 -4.47 4.88 -16.67
N LYS A 31 -4.74 4.92 -15.36
CA LYS A 31 -5.73 4.06 -14.70
C LYS A 31 -6.57 4.85 -13.68
N PRO A 32 -7.81 4.44 -13.42
CA PRO A 32 -8.66 5.10 -12.43
C PRO A 32 -8.10 4.92 -11.01
N ALA A 33 -7.80 6.03 -10.32
CA ALA A 33 -7.14 6.04 -9.01
C ALA A 33 -7.95 5.37 -7.87
N ASN A 34 -9.26 5.24 -8.04
CA ASN A 34 -10.13 4.53 -7.09
C ASN A 34 -9.94 3.02 -7.17
N ASN A 35 -9.51 2.51 -8.33
CA ASN A 35 -9.35 1.07 -8.56
C ASN A 35 -7.88 0.66 -8.59
N PHE A 36 -6.98 1.57 -8.98
CA PHE A 36 -5.56 1.27 -9.14
C PHE A 36 -4.67 2.30 -8.46
N ARG A 37 -3.65 1.82 -7.75
CA ARG A 37 -2.55 2.61 -7.22
C ARG A 37 -1.23 1.93 -7.53
N LEU A 38 -0.12 2.58 -7.20
CA LEU A 38 1.22 2.04 -7.34
C LEU A 38 1.78 1.70 -5.94
N CYS A 39 2.35 0.51 -5.77
CA CYS A 39 3.16 0.24 -4.59
C CYS A 39 4.47 1.05 -4.68
N TYR A 40 4.71 1.93 -3.72
CA TYR A 40 5.93 2.76 -3.74
C TYR A 40 7.21 1.95 -3.50
N VAL A 41 7.13 0.71 -3.02
CA VAL A 41 8.29 -0.14 -2.74
C VAL A 41 8.80 -0.79 -4.03
N CYS A 42 7.96 -1.60 -4.69
CA CYS A 42 8.35 -2.35 -5.89
C CYS A 42 8.00 -1.66 -7.22
N LYS A 43 7.24 -0.55 -7.19
CA LYS A 43 6.76 0.18 -8.39
C LYS A 43 5.85 -0.66 -9.30
N VAL A 44 5.17 -1.65 -8.75
CA VAL A 44 4.13 -2.40 -9.44
C VAL A 44 2.76 -1.89 -9.00
N HIS A 45 1.77 -2.00 -9.87
CA HIS A 45 0.41 -1.59 -9.59
C HIS A 45 -0.25 -2.45 -8.49
N MET A 46 -1.24 -1.87 -7.82
CA MET A 46 -2.13 -2.51 -6.86
C MET A 46 -3.56 -2.33 -7.33
N GLU A 47 -4.41 -3.34 -7.12
CA GLU A 47 -5.84 -3.27 -7.38
C GLU A 47 -6.62 -3.12 -6.07
N ARG A 48 -7.55 -2.16 -5.99
CA ARG A 48 -8.31 -1.85 -4.77
C ARG A 48 -8.99 -3.09 -4.18
N LYS A 49 -9.58 -3.91 -5.04
CA LYS A 49 -10.26 -5.17 -4.67
C LYS A 49 -9.33 -6.25 -4.13
N MET A 50 -8.01 -6.15 -4.34
CA MET A 50 -7.01 -7.13 -3.92
C MET A 50 -6.44 -6.76 -2.54
N PHE A 51 -7.28 -6.40 -1.58
CA PHE A 51 -6.84 -6.18 -0.21
C PHE A 51 -6.52 -7.52 0.47
N ALA A 52 -5.45 -7.56 1.28
CA ALA A 52 -4.94 -8.73 2.00
C ALA A 52 -5.84 -9.14 3.19
N ASN A 53 -7.08 -9.51 2.89
CA ASN A 53 -7.98 -10.20 3.83
C ASN A 53 -7.91 -11.72 3.60
N ASP A 54 -8.75 -12.49 4.30
CA ASP A 54 -8.81 -13.96 4.21
C ASP A 54 -8.81 -14.51 2.78
N LYS A 55 -9.41 -13.79 1.81
CA LYS A 55 -9.46 -14.23 0.40
C LYS A 55 -8.14 -14.04 -0.34
N ASN A 56 -7.33 -13.04 0.02
CA ASN A 56 -6.10 -12.69 -0.68
C ASN A 56 -4.84 -12.76 0.19
N ILE A 57 -4.91 -13.30 1.40
CA ILE A 57 -3.79 -13.34 2.34
C ILE A 57 -2.56 -14.09 1.80
N ASN A 58 -2.79 -15.04 0.89
CA ASN A 58 -1.74 -15.81 0.20
C ASN A 58 -1.28 -15.17 -1.12
N ASN A 59 -1.94 -14.10 -1.58
CA ASN A 59 -1.57 -13.40 -2.80
C ASN A 59 -0.48 -12.36 -2.50
N LYS A 60 0.74 -12.61 -3.00
CA LYS A 60 1.89 -11.70 -2.83
C LYS A 60 1.66 -10.30 -3.42
N LEU A 61 0.77 -10.19 -4.40
CA LEU A 61 0.36 -8.94 -5.06
C LEU A 61 -0.92 -8.34 -4.47
N ALA A 62 -1.52 -8.95 -3.43
CA ALA A 62 -2.49 -8.23 -2.64
C ALA A 62 -1.83 -7.06 -1.91
N TRP A 63 -2.60 -6.01 -1.65
CA TRP A 63 -2.13 -4.85 -0.92
C TRP A 63 -2.55 -4.90 0.56
N THR A 64 -1.72 -4.32 1.41
CA THR A 64 -1.90 -4.17 2.85
C THR A 64 -1.45 -2.77 3.28
N ILE A 65 -1.56 -2.46 4.56
CA ILE A 65 -1.14 -1.19 5.15
C ILE A 65 0.27 -1.33 5.74
N ASP A 66 1.08 -0.29 5.56
CA ASP A 66 2.36 -0.08 6.23
C ASP A 66 2.44 1.35 6.81
N MET A 67 3.35 1.56 7.77
CA MET A 67 3.62 2.89 8.33
C MET A 67 4.68 3.63 7.49
N ILE A 68 4.35 4.83 7.02
CA ILE A 68 5.27 5.73 6.33
C ILE A 68 6.49 6.04 7.22
N ASN A 69 6.27 6.26 8.51
CA ASN A 69 7.32 6.55 9.49
C ASN A 69 7.17 5.70 10.76
N ALA A 70 7.59 4.44 10.68
CA ALA A 70 7.68 3.53 11.83
C ALA A 70 8.70 3.92 12.93
N LYS A 71 9.52 4.99 12.76
CA LYS A 71 10.34 5.51 13.88
C LYS A 71 9.50 6.13 14.99
N LYS A 72 8.35 6.70 14.63
CA LYS A 72 7.34 7.18 15.57
C LYS A 72 6.18 6.23 15.42
N PHE A 73 6.01 5.32 16.38
CA PHE A 73 4.91 4.38 16.36
C PHE A 73 3.61 5.16 16.56
N ASP A 74 2.99 5.50 15.44
CA ASP A 74 1.84 6.38 15.34
C ASP A 74 0.91 5.79 14.28
N LEU A 75 -0.26 5.36 14.76
CA LEU A 75 -1.29 4.72 13.94
C LEU A 75 -2.29 5.73 13.38
N GLU A 76 -2.00 7.04 13.47
CA GLU A 76 -2.77 8.06 12.78
C GLU A 76 -2.86 7.76 11.27
N PRO A 77 -4.04 7.93 10.64
CA PRO A 77 -4.22 7.63 9.21
C PRO A 77 -3.24 8.35 8.29
N THR A 78 -2.76 9.53 8.70
CA THR A 78 -1.75 10.33 7.97
C THR A 78 -0.38 9.65 7.85
N ASN A 79 -0.10 8.67 8.71
CA ASN A 79 1.14 7.89 8.71
C ASN A 79 0.99 6.53 8.02
N LEU A 80 -0.17 6.21 7.44
CA LEU A 80 -0.44 4.91 6.82
C LEU A 80 -0.31 4.98 5.29
N VAL A 81 0.16 3.91 4.65
CA VAL A 81 0.26 3.82 3.19
C VAL A 81 0.00 2.41 2.69
N ALA A 82 -0.68 2.27 1.56
CA ALA A 82 -0.90 1.00 0.90
C ALA A 82 0.36 0.52 0.17
N ILE A 83 0.73 -0.73 0.39
CA ILE A 83 1.83 -1.44 -0.30
C ILE A 83 1.43 -2.88 -0.59
N HIS A 84 2.16 -3.58 -1.45
CA HIS A 84 1.99 -5.02 -1.59
C HIS A 84 2.38 -5.77 -0.32
N LEU A 85 1.64 -6.85 -0.02
CA LEU A 85 1.87 -7.72 1.13
C LEU A 85 3.30 -8.28 1.15
N ALA A 86 3.80 -8.71 -0.01
CA ALA A 86 5.19 -9.19 -0.13
C ALA A 86 6.24 -8.09 0.09
N CYS A 87 5.87 -6.81 -0.10
CA CYS A 87 6.79 -5.69 0.05
C CYS A 87 7.02 -5.25 1.50
N VAL A 88 6.18 -5.68 2.45
CA VAL A 88 6.36 -5.39 3.88
C VAL A 88 7.77 -5.81 4.34
N LYS A 89 8.22 -6.99 3.91
CA LYS A 89 9.54 -7.54 4.26
C LYS A 89 10.71 -6.90 3.48
N LEU A 90 10.43 -6.11 2.44
CA LEU A 90 11.45 -5.47 1.60
C LEU A 90 11.80 -4.05 2.09
N ILE A 91 11.03 -3.50 3.03
CA ILE A 91 11.28 -2.18 3.58
C ILE A 91 12.42 -2.25 4.58
N THR A 92 13.56 -1.67 4.21
CA THR A 92 14.78 -1.65 5.05
C THR A 92 14.85 -0.43 5.96
N LYS A 93 14.08 0.63 5.67
CA LYS A 93 14.12 1.89 6.41
C LYS A 93 12.84 2.06 7.23
N LYS A 94 13.00 2.36 8.53
CA LYS A 94 11.90 2.73 9.42
C LYS A 94 11.20 4.05 9.07
N ASN A 95 11.71 4.82 8.10
CA ASN A 95 11.08 6.05 7.63
C ASN A 95 11.23 6.14 6.11
N SER A 96 10.10 5.97 5.42
CA SER A 96 9.98 5.94 3.97
C SER A 96 9.50 7.27 3.37
N THR A 97 9.27 8.30 4.19
CA THR A 97 8.72 9.61 3.78
C THR A 97 9.41 10.18 2.54
N ARG A 98 10.75 10.17 2.51
CA ARG A 98 11.53 10.71 1.38
C ARG A 98 11.33 9.90 0.10
N THR A 99 11.32 8.57 0.20
CA THR A 99 11.11 7.66 -0.94
C THR A 99 9.69 7.80 -1.48
N LEU A 100 8.70 7.84 -0.59
CA LEU A 100 7.30 8.02 -0.95
C LEU A 100 7.09 9.38 -1.65
N LYS A 101 7.60 10.47 -1.09
CA LYS A 101 7.55 11.82 -1.70
C LYS A 101 8.20 11.85 -3.08
N LYS A 102 9.38 11.22 -3.26
CA LYS A 102 10.02 11.11 -4.59
C LYS A 102 9.15 10.32 -5.57
N THR A 103 8.48 9.27 -5.10
CA THR A 103 7.63 8.42 -5.95
C THR A 103 6.41 9.19 -6.44
N HIS A 104 5.76 9.97 -5.57
CA HIS A 104 4.63 10.83 -5.94
C HIS A 104 4.97 11.91 -6.98
N LYS A 105 6.22 12.39 -7.01
CA LYS A 105 6.67 13.40 -7.98
C LYS A 105 6.88 12.86 -9.40
N MET A 106 6.95 11.55 -9.56
CA MET A 106 7.16 10.90 -10.86
C MET A 106 5.81 10.52 -11.50
N LEU A 107 5.76 10.53 -12.83
CA LEU A 107 4.62 10.04 -13.59
C LEU A 107 4.77 8.53 -13.78
N TRP A 108 3.84 7.76 -13.21
CA TRP A 108 3.82 6.31 -13.31
C TRP A 108 2.69 5.85 -14.21
N GLN A 109 2.98 4.89 -15.09
CA GLN A 109 2.01 4.29 -15.98
C GLN A 109 1.92 2.79 -15.71
N PHE A 110 0.71 2.26 -15.79
CA PHE A 110 0.48 0.83 -15.86
C PHE A 110 0.91 0.34 -17.24
N ASP A 111 1.84 -0.60 -17.29
CA ASP A 111 2.26 -1.25 -18.53
C ASP A 111 1.22 -2.28 -18.98
N GLU A 112 0.28 -1.88 -19.83
CA GLU A 112 -0.75 -2.81 -20.31
C GLU A 112 -0.19 -3.95 -21.17
N GLU A 113 0.89 -3.71 -21.91
CA GLU A 113 1.41 -4.68 -22.87
C GLU A 113 2.05 -5.87 -22.18
N PHE A 114 2.80 -5.64 -21.11
CA PHE A 114 3.37 -6.71 -20.30
C PHE A 114 2.29 -7.64 -19.74
N TRP A 115 1.17 -7.08 -19.29
CA TRP A 115 0.09 -7.85 -18.66
C TRP A 115 -0.89 -8.48 -19.63
N LYS A 116 -1.00 -7.97 -20.88
CA LYS A 116 -1.73 -8.65 -21.96
C LYS A 116 -1.05 -9.96 -22.38
N LYS A 117 0.29 -10.01 -22.37
CA LYS A 117 1.06 -11.20 -22.75
C LYS A 117 1.04 -12.36 -21.73
N LYS A 118 0.52 -12.12 -20.53
CA LYS A 118 0.49 -13.09 -19.43
C LYS A 118 -0.89 -13.70 -19.15
N LYS A 119 -1.91 -13.30 -19.90
CA LYS A 119 -3.22 -13.96 -19.95
C LYS A 119 -3.22 -14.97 -21.09
#